data_AF-A0AB33HZ16-F1
#
_entry.id   AF-A0AB33HZ16-F1
#
_cell.length_a   1.000
_cell.length_b   1.000
_cell.length_c   1.000
_cell.angle_alpha   90.00
_cell.angle_beta   90.00
_cell.angle_gamma   90.00
#
_symmetry.space_group_name_H-M   'P 1'
#
loop_
_entity.id
_entity.type
_entity.pdbx_description
1 polymer ?
#
loop_
_entity_poly.entity_id
_entity_poly.type
_entity_poly.pdbx_seq_one_letter_code
_entity_poly.pdbx_strand_id
1 'polypeptide(L)'
;MDPLFSEFSYGYTVTEELATGVLGFQKVRPLFPTQYQEAQPGGGYDVNLPYSGAPMYLQFKRADGMIRTNAKEYHLFNDTYYRMHLMPPRYSPQHELLIHLKASGNDVYYITPEFYTDEELASYYDNRTVFFNSRTFSPSEIGHLSYDEDHYVVYNNSPIAWICSEEPRRLEKSIRGRDFSEQIIVTTRQKSRRVDESFFDKLIDTSINILEKKTMIVDTLKQTSVRRKEIDTLSEKAIFANFLSRAYFGCELFIVGE
;
A
#
# COMPACT_ATOMS: atom_id res chain seq x y z
N MET A 1 18.32 -8.26 -13.86
CA MET A 1 19.31 -7.93 -12.81
C MET A 1 18.50 -7.76 -11.55
N ASP A 2 18.82 -8.55 -10.53
CA ASP A 2 18.11 -8.45 -9.25
C ASP A 2 18.41 -7.07 -8.62
N PRO A 3 17.43 -6.45 -7.95
CA PRO A 3 17.64 -5.16 -7.30
C PRO A 3 18.66 -5.29 -6.17
N LEU A 4 19.54 -4.31 -6.03
CA LEU A 4 20.65 -4.37 -5.08
C LEU A 4 20.24 -4.00 -3.64
N PHE A 5 19.05 -3.41 -3.48
CA PHE A 5 18.45 -3.12 -2.17
C PHE A 5 17.34 -4.10 -1.79
N SER A 6 17.04 -4.17 -0.49
CA SER A 6 15.92 -4.94 0.06
C SER A 6 14.58 -4.21 -0.08
N GLU A 7 13.48 -4.97 -0.10
CA GLU A 7 12.12 -4.42 -0.15
C GLU A 7 11.85 -3.54 1.08
N PHE A 8 12.41 -3.92 2.23
CA PHE A 8 12.34 -3.15 3.46
C PHE A 8 13.03 -1.78 3.34
N SER A 9 14.24 -1.73 2.76
CA SER A 9 14.97 -0.46 2.59
C SER A 9 14.20 0.48 1.67
N TYR A 10 13.74 -0.03 0.53
CA TYR A 10 12.90 0.73 -0.39
C TYR A 10 11.59 1.20 0.27
N GLY A 11 10.86 0.28 0.90
CA GLY A 11 9.59 0.60 1.57
C GLY A 11 9.77 1.65 2.68
N TYR A 12 10.87 1.60 3.44
CA TYR A 12 11.21 2.63 4.41
C TYR A 12 11.42 3.99 3.76
N THR A 13 12.26 4.08 2.72
CA THR A 13 12.55 5.36 2.05
C THR A 13 11.30 6.00 1.46
N VAL A 14 10.42 5.21 0.82
CA VAL A 14 9.13 5.71 0.33
C VAL A 14 8.26 6.18 1.49
N THR A 15 8.14 5.38 2.56
CA THR A 15 7.32 5.72 3.72
C THR A 15 7.77 7.02 4.38
N GLU A 16 9.07 7.24 4.53
CA GLU A 16 9.65 8.46 5.08
C GLU A 16 9.31 9.67 4.19
N GLU A 17 9.47 9.55 2.87
CA GLU A 17 9.12 10.62 1.92
C GLU A 17 7.62 10.97 1.96
N LEU A 18 6.75 9.96 2.02
CA LEU A 18 5.31 10.17 2.13
C LEU A 18 4.94 10.84 3.46
N ALA A 19 5.57 10.43 4.56
CA ALA A 19 5.33 10.98 5.88
C ALA A 19 5.85 12.42 6.02
N THR A 20 7.00 12.74 5.42
CA THR A 20 7.61 14.08 5.49
C THR A 20 7.03 15.09 4.49
N GLY A 21 6.08 14.68 3.68
CA GLY A 21 5.19 15.62 2.98
C GLY A 21 5.39 15.70 1.47
N VAL A 22 6.07 14.74 0.83
CA VAL A 22 6.07 14.63 -0.65
C VAL A 22 4.64 14.56 -1.22
N LEU A 23 3.70 14.02 -0.45
CA LEU A 23 2.27 14.02 -0.79
C LEU A 23 1.44 15.12 -0.10
N GLY A 24 2.08 15.99 0.69
CA GLY A 24 1.42 17.14 1.35
C GLY A 24 0.36 16.75 2.41
N PHE A 25 0.45 15.56 3.00
CA PHE A 25 -0.63 14.94 3.78
C PHE A 25 -0.64 15.19 5.30
N GLN A 26 0.37 15.81 5.88
CA GLN A 26 0.34 16.23 7.29
C GLN A 26 0.18 17.75 7.37
N LYS A 27 -1.04 18.23 7.14
CA LYS A 27 -1.39 19.63 7.46
C LYS A 27 -1.89 19.81 8.89
N VAL A 28 -2.27 18.73 9.58
CA VAL A 28 -2.88 18.80 10.92
C VAL A 28 -2.08 18.01 11.93
N ARG A 29 -1.74 18.68 13.04
CA ARG A 29 -1.00 18.10 14.16
C ARG A 29 -1.95 17.26 15.03
N PRO A 30 -1.57 16.03 15.43
CA PRO A 30 -2.30 15.27 16.44
C PRO A 30 -2.34 16.02 17.78
N LEU A 31 -3.48 16.00 18.45
CA LEU A 31 -3.67 16.61 19.76
C LEU A 31 -3.46 15.55 20.83
N PHE A 32 -2.38 15.69 21.60
CA PHE A 32 -2.13 14.92 22.80
C PHE A 32 -2.56 15.76 24.00
N PRO A 33 -3.62 15.37 24.74
CA PRO A 33 -4.02 16.10 25.93
C PRO A 33 -2.98 15.93 27.03
N THR A 34 -2.94 16.93 27.91
CA THR A 34 -2.17 16.84 29.17
C THR A 34 -2.89 15.94 30.17
N GLN A 35 -2.16 15.36 31.14
CA GLN A 35 -2.75 14.56 32.23
C GLN A 35 -3.90 15.27 32.98
N TYR A 36 -3.83 16.61 33.09
CA TYR A 36 -4.91 17.40 33.68
C TYR A 36 -6.16 17.42 32.79
N GLN A 37 -5.98 17.57 31.48
CA GLN A 37 -7.09 17.53 30.51
C GLN A 37 -7.71 16.14 30.46
N GLU A 38 -6.90 15.08 30.56
CA GLU A 38 -7.36 13.69 30.62
C GLU A 38 -8.35 13.44 31.76
N ALA A 39 -8.10 14.05 32.93
CA ALA A 39 -8.93 13.94 34.13
C ALA A 39 -10.21 14.80 34.12
N GLN A 40 -10.44 15.64 33.09
CA GLN A 40 -11.63 16.49 33.00
C GLN A 40 -12.80 15.78 32.28
N PRO A 41 -14.06 16.18 32.54
CA PRO A 41 -15.21 15.71 31.77
C PRO A 41 -15.03 15.98 30.26
N GLY A 42 -14.99 14.91 29.46
CA GLY A 42 -14.74 14.98 28.02
C GLY A 42 -13.27 14.85 27.59
N GLY A 43 -12.36 14.61 28.54
CA GLY A 43 -10.92 14.49 28.30
C GLY A 43 -10.34 13.08 28.25
N GLY A 44 -11.13 12.02 28.46
CA GLY A 44 -10.64 10.63 28.57
C GLY A 44 -10.16 9.98 27.27
N TYR A 45 -9.36 10.68 26.46
CA TYR A 45 -8.75 10.17 25.24
C TYR A 45 -7.24 10.40 25.29
N ASP A 46 -6.43 9.42 24.85
CA ASP A 46 -4.97 9.56 24.78
C ASP A 46 -4.51 10.42 23.59
N VAL A 47 -5.31 10.42 22.52
CA VAL A 47 -5.04 11.14 21.29
C VAL A 47 -6.35 11.57 20.64
N ASN A 48 -6.39 12.82 20.19
CA ASN A 48 -7.46 13.32 19.34
C ASN A 48 -6.87 13.70 17.97
N LEU A 49 -7.52 13.21 16.92
CA LEU A 49 -7.18 13.45 15.53
C LEU A 49 -8.30 14.33 14.95
N PRO A 50 -8.24 15.66 15.13
CA PRO A 50 -9.32 16.58 14.74
C PRO A 50 -9.30 16.85 13.23
N TYR A 51 -9.07 15.82 12.41
CA TYR A 51 -8.98 15.92 10.96
C TYR A 51 -9.81 14.83 10.29
N SER A 52 -10.10 15.05 9.01
CA SER A 52 -10.77 14.05 8.18
C SER A 52 -9.74 13.36 7.31
N GLY A 53 -9.83 12.05 7.17
CA GLY A 53 -8.95 11.27 6.32
C GLY A 53 -9.61 10.06 5.68
N ALA A 54 -8.89 9.46 4.75
CA ALA A 54 -9.26 8.23 4.07
C ALA A 54 -8.10 7.22 4.14
N PRO A 55 -8.41 5.91 4.23
CA PRO A 55 -7.40 4.87 4.29
C PRO A 55 -6.77 4.64 2.90
N MET A 56 -5.45 4.51 2.88
CA MET A 56 -4.68 4.10 1.71
C MET A 56 -3.74 2.95 2.11
N TYR A 57 -3.79 1.85 1.38
CA TYR A 57 -3.02 0.65 1.62
C TYR A 57 -1.94 0.52 0.54
N LEU A 58 -0.68 0.49 0.96
CA LEU A 58 0.45 0.46 0.06
C LEU A 58 1.25 -0.82 0.28
N GLN A 59 1.37 -1.64 -0.77
CA GLN A 59 2.30 -2.77 -0.78
C GLN A 59 3.55 -2.40 -1.56
N PHE A 60 4.69 -2.40 -0.89
CA PHE A 60 5.97 -2.17 -1.55
C PHE A 60 6.44 -3.44 -2.26
N LYS A 61 7.05 -3.27 -3.43
CA LYS A 61 7.66 -4.35 -4.20
C LYS A 61 9.00 -3.90 -4.76
N ARG A 62 9.94 -4.84 -4.82
CA ARG A 62 11.17 -4.70 -5.60
C ARG A 62 10.89 -4.89 -7.09
N ALA A 63 11.79 -4.40 -7.93
CA ALA A 63 11.73 -4.60 -9.38
C ALA A 63 13.07 -5.05 -9.95
N ASP A 64 13.07 -6.08 -10.78
CA ASP A 64 14.28 -6.53 -11.48
C ASP A 64 14.52 -5.66 -12.72
N GLY A 65 15.73 -5.13 -12.85
CA GLY A 65 16.17 -4.38 -14.03
C GLY A 65 16.51 -5.30 -15.20
N MET A 66 15.70 -5.28 -16.25
CA MET A 66 15.88 -6.07 -17.46
C MET A 66 16.57 -5.23 -18.54
N ILE A 67 17.91 -5.31 -18.54
CA ILE A 67 18.77 -4.44 -19.37
C ILE A 67 19.19 -5.06 -20.72
N ARG A 68 19.06 -6.38 -20.88
CA ARG A 68 19.55 -7.10 -22.07
C ARG A 68 18.44 -7.23 -23.11
N THR A 69 18.81 -7.14 -24.38
CA THR A 69 17.88 -7.28 -25.52
C THR A 69 17.27 -8.68 -25.67
N ASN A 70 17.90 -9.70 -25.06
CA ASN A 70 17.38 -11.07 -25.05
C ASN A 70 16.41 -11.35 -23.88
N ALA A 71 16.07 -10.34 -23.08
CA ALA A 71 15.06 -10.48 -22.03
C ALA A 71 13.67 -10.78 -22.66
N LYS A 72 12.90 -11.67 -22.03
CA LYS A 72 11.67 -12.26 -22.60
C LYS A 72 10.66 -11.22 -23.12
N GLU A 73 10.47 -10.12 -22.40
CA GLU A 73 9.52 -9.04 -22.76
C GLU A 73 10.18 -7.81 -23.37
N TYR A 74 11.46 -7.90 -23.77
CA TYR A 74 12.16 -6.77 -24.40
C TYR A 74 11.39 -6.24 -25.62
N HIS A 75 10.77 -7.14 -26.40
CA HIS A 75 9.97 -6.79 -27.57
C HIS A 75 8.74 -5.91 -27.28
N LEU A 76 8.23 -5.87 -26.04
CA LEU A 76 7.10 -5.01 -25.66
C LEU A 76 7.50 -3.53 -25.55
N PHE A 77 8.77 -3.26 -25.28
CA PHE A 77 9.29 -1.91 -25.05
C PHE A 77 10.37 -1.49 -26.05
N ASN A 78 11.09 -2.45 -26.62
CA ASN A 78 12.33 -2.29 -27.38
C ASN A 78 13.38 -1.46 -26.61
N ASP A 79 13.36 -1.56 -25.28
CA ASP A 79 14.22 -0.84 -24.36
C ASP A 79 14.32 -1.63 -23.05
N THR A 80 15.22 -1.19 -22.17
CA THR A 80 15.29 -1.63 -20.78
C THR A 80 13.95 -1.43 -20.07
N TYR A 81 13.65 -2.37 -19.18
CA TYR A 81 12.38 -2.38 -18.45
C TYR A 81 12.56 -3.02 -17.07
N TYR A 82 11.55 -2.89 -16.23
CA TYR A 82 11.52 -3.40 -14.86
C TYR A 82 10.47 -4.52 -14.74
N ARG A 83 10.74 -5.52 -13.90
CA ARG A 83 9.80 -6.61 -13.57
C ARG A 83 9.44 -6.57 -12.10
N MET A 84 8.19 -6.30 -11.79
CA MET A 84 7.62 -6.49 -10.45
C MET A 84 6.97 -7.86 -10.37
N HIS A 85 7.51 -8.76 -9.55
CA HIS A 85 6.98 -10.10 -9.36
C HIS A 85 5.71 -10.11 -8.50
N LEU A 86 4.75 -10.93 -8.92
CA LEU A 86 3.53 -11.23 -8.19
C LEU A 86 3.49 -12.71 -7.85
N MET A 87 3.23 -13.02 -6.59
CA MET A 87 3.21 -14.38 -6.11
C MET A 87 1.96 -15.12 -6.61
N PRO A 88 2.09 -16.32 -7.19
CA PRO A 88 0.96 -17.13 -7.61
C PRO A 88 0.02 -17.50 -6.43
N PRO A 89 -1.30 -17.61 -6.66
CA PRO A 89 -2.29 -17.95 -5.63
C PRO A 89 -2.00 -19.25 -4.87
N ARG A 90 -1.36 -20.25 -5.50
CA ARG A 90 -0.98 -21.50 -4.83
C ARG A 90 -0.05 -21.31 -3.64
N TYR A 91 0.76 -20.24 -3.65
CA TYR A 91 1.73 -19.95 -2.60
C TYR A 91 1.20 -18.90 -1.63
N SER A 92 0.39 -17.94 -2.10
CA SER A 92 -0.14 -16.89 -1.25
C SER A 92 -1.47 -16.34 -1.76
N PRO A 93 -2.50 -16.23 -0.90
CA PRO A 93 -3.76 -15.59 -1.25
C PRO A 93 -3.67 -14.05 -1.25
N GLN A 94 -2.50 -13.48 -0.97
CA GLN A 94 -2.34 -12.04 -0.71
C GLN A 94 -2.85 -11.14 -1.84
N HIS A 95 -2.56 -11.47 -3.10
CA HIS A 95 -3.05 -10.68 -4.24
C HIS A 95 -4.59 -10.61 -4.27
N GLU A 96 -5.25 -11.75 -4.05
CA GLU A 96 -6.71 -11.85 -3.99
C GLU A 96 -7.28 -11.04 -2.81
N LEU A 97 -6.63 -11.08 -1.65
CA LEU A 97 -7.01 -10.25 -0.50
C LEU A 97 -6.95 -8.76 -0.84
N LEU A 98 -5.95 -8.31 -1.60
CA LEU A 98 -5.82 -6.92 -2.03
C LEU A 98 -6.89 -6.51 -3.06
N ILE A 99 -7.27 -7.41 -3.97
CA ILE A 99 -8.43 -7.18 -4.86
C ILE A 99 -9.69 -6.96 -4.03
N HIS A 100 -9.96 -7.81 -3.03
CA HIS A 100 -11.14 -7.69 -2.18
C HIS A 100 -11.11 -6.44 -1.29
N LEU A 101 -9.93 -6.06 -0.80
CA LEU A 101 -9.75 -4.83 -0.04
C LEU A 101 -10.06 -3.60 -0.90
N LYS A 102 -9.61 -3.59 -2.16
CA LYS A 102 -9.91 -2.53 -3.14
C LYS A 102 -11.40 -2.51 -3.50
N ALA A 103 -12.01 -3.68 -3.73
CA ALA A 103 -13.43 -3.82 -4.02
C ALA A 103 -14.33 -3.35 -2.87
N SER A 104 -13.83 -3.35 -1.64
CA SER A 104 -14.52 -2.82 -0.46
C SER A 104 -14.48 -1.28 -0.36
N GLY A 105 -13.98 -0.60 -1.40
CA GLY A 105 -13.97 0.86 -1.52
C GLY A 105 -12.66 1.54 -1.10
N ASN A 106 -11.70 0.78 -0.57
CA ASN A 106 -10.41 1.30 -0.11
C ASN A 106 -9.50 1.68 -1.27
N ASP A 107 -8.52 2.53 -1.01
CA ASP A 107 -7.45 2.80 -1.97
C ASP A 107 -6.28 1.86 -1.69
N VAL A 108 -5.93 1.03 -2.68
CA VAL A 108 -4.94 -0.06 -2.54
C VAL A 108 -4.03 -0.03 -3.76
N TYR A 109 -2.72 0.00 -3.52
CA TYR A 109 -1.73 0.06 -4.59
C TYR A 109 -0.49 -0.78 -4.27
N TYR A 110 0.05 -1.41 -5.31
CA TYR A 110 1.45 -1.79 -5.34
C TYR A 110 2.28 -0.54 -5.65
N ILE A 111 3.44 -0.39 -5.01
CA ILE A 111 4.44 0.63 -5.33
C ILE A 111 5.77 -0.07 -5.56
N THR A 112 6.42 0.24 -6.69
CA THR A 112 7.63 -0.45 -7.14
C THR A 112 8.57 0.54 -7.86
N PRO A 113 9.89 0.42 -7.70
CA PRO A 113 10.85 1.43 -8.20
C PRO A 113 11.06 1.34 -9.71
N GLU A 114 11.25 2.48 -10.37
CA GLU A 114 11.78 2.59 -11.75
C GLU A 114 13.32 2.67 -11.72
N PHE A 115 13.95 1.90 -10.83
CA PHE A 115 15.39 1.82 -10.62
C PHE A 115 15.72 0.53 -9.84
N TYR A 116 16.97 0.10 -9.85
CA TYR A 116 17.35 -1.19 -9.23
C TYR A 116 18.71 -1.21 -8.54
N THR A 117 19.48 -0.12 -8.59
CA THR A 117 20.80 -0.04 -7.94
C THR A 117 20.75 0.68 -6.60
N ASP A 118 21.71 0.41 -5.72
CA ASP A 118 21.84 1.09 -4.43
C ASP A 118 22.26 2.55 -4.61
N GLU A 119 23.07 2.85 -5.62
CA GLU A 119 23.49 4.20 -5.96
C GLU A 119 22.30 5.06 -6.41
N GLU A 120 21.38 4.51 -7.21
CA GLU A 120 20.12 5.17 -7.57
C GLU A 120 19.25 5.40 -6.34
N LEU A 121 19.09 4.38 -5.47
CA LEU A 121 18.29 4.52 -4.26
C LEU A 121 18.84 5.63 -3.34
N ALA A 122 20.16 5.63 -3.09
CA ALA A 122 20.82 6.64 -2.27
C ALA A 122 20.66 8.05 -2.88
N SER A 123 20.91 8.19 -4.18
CA SER A 123 20.73 9.46 -4.89
C SER A 123 19.29 9.98 -4.81
N TYR A 124 18.29 9.12 -5.06
CA TYR A 124 16.89 9.54 -4.99
C TYR A 124 16.44 9.86 -3.58
N TYR A 125 16.93 9.11 -2.58
CA TYR A 125 16.65 9.36 -1.17
C TYR A 125 17.22 10.70 -0.70
N ASP A 126 18.49 10.99 -1.01
CA ASP A 126 19.12 12.26 -0.68
C ASP A 126 18.38 13.47 -1.31
N ASN A 127 17.77 13.25 -2.48
CA ASN A 127 16.99 14.25 -3.20
C ASN A 127 15.49 14.26 -2.84
N ARG A 128 14.99 13.37 -1.97
CA ARG A 128 13.56 13.20 -1.64
C ARG A 128 12.67 12.94 -2.86
N THR A 129 13.13 12.06 -3.75
CA THR A 129 12.48 11.73 -5.02
C THR A 129 12.30 10.23 -5.26
N VAL A 130 12.51 9.38 -4.25
CA VAL A 130 12.33 7.92 -4.39
C VAL A 130 10.93 7.61 -4.90
N PHE A 131 9.89 8.16 -4.27
CA PHE A 131 8.51 7.95 -4.68
C PHE A 131 8.25 8.46 -6.10
N PHE A 132 8.82 9.61 -6.48
CA PHE A 132 8.66 10.15 -7.84
C PHE A 132 9.31 9.29 -8.92
N ASN A 133 10.33 8.52 -8.55
CA ASN A 133 10.98 7.51 -9.38
C ASN A 133 10.40 6.11 -9.13
N SER A 134 9.13 6.02 -8.72
CA SER A 134 8.38 4.77 -8.57
C SER A 134 7.19 4.73 -9.53
N ARG A 135 6.70 3.52 -9.79
CA ARG A 135 5.43 3.23 -10.45
C ARG A 135 4.45 2.61 -9.47
N THR A 136 3.18 2.95 -9.62
CA THR A 136 2.09 2.40 -8.81
C THR A 136 1.05 1.69 -9.66
N PHE A 137 0.52 0.61 -9.12
CA PHE A 137 -0.44 -0.28 -9.79
C PHE A 137 -1.59 -0.63 -8.87
N SER A 138 -2.82 -0.57 -9.38
CA SER A 138 -4.00 -1.05 -8.65
C SER A 138 -4.10 -2.58 -8.78
N PRO A 139 -4.35 -3.34 -7.68
CA PRO A 139 -4.59 -4.78 -7.78
C PRO A 139 -5.80 -5.10 -8.68
N SER A 140 -6.85 -4.28 -8.67
CA SER A 140 -8.02 -4.50 -9.54
C SER A 140 -7.73 -4.30 -11.02
N GLU A 141 -6.70 -3.53 -11.39
CA GLU A 141 -6.27 -3.34 -12.78
C GLU A 141 -5.47 -4.56 -13.28
N ILE A 142 -4.65 -5.13 -12.38
CA ILE A 142 -3.93 -6.38 -12.62
C ILE A 142 -4.94 -7.55 -12.75
N GLY A 143 -5.99 -7.55 -11.93
CA GLY A 143 -7.02 -8.58 -11.94
C GLY A 143 -6.54 -9.92 -11.37
N HIS A 144 -7.42 -10.90 -11.37
CA HIS A 144 -7.13 -12.21 -10.80
C HIS A 144 -5.96 -12.91 -11.50
N LEU A 145 -5.13 -13.58 -10.70
CA LEU A 145 -3.97 -14.33 -11.17
C LEU A 145 -4.34 -15.81 -11.42
N SER A 146 -3.68 -16.44 -12.40
CA SER A 146 -3.85 -17.88 -12.61
C SER A 146 -3.16 -18.64 -11.48
N TYR A 147 -3.62 -19.86 -11.18
CA TYR A 147 -3.25 -20.52 -9.93
C TYR A 147 -1.76 -20.93 -9.85
N ASP A 148 -1.19 -21.36 -10.97
CA ASP A 148 0.11 -22.05 -11.05
C ASP A 148 1.21 -21.33 -11.83
N GLU A 149 0.91 -20.20 -12.47
CA GLU A 149 1.90 -19.54 -13.33
C GLU A 149 2.62 -18.44 -12.58
N ASP A 150 3.86 -18.18 -12.96
CA ASP A 150 4.57 -17.00 -12.47
C ASP A 150 3.99 -15.76 -13.14
N HIS A 151 3.79 -14.71 -12.34
CA HIS A 151 3.17 -13.47 -12.77
C HIS A 151 4.12 -12.31 -12.52
N TYR A 152 4.22 -11.42 -13.50
CA TYR A 152 5.02 -10.22 -13.35
C TYR A 152 4.39 -9.03 -14.08
N VAL A 153 4.41 -7.88 -13.43
CA VAL A 153 4.07 -6.61 -14.08
C VAL A 153 5.36 -6.02 -14.65
N VAL A 154 5.34 -5.74 -15.96
CA VAL A 154 6.46 -5.10 -16.66
C VAL A 154 6.12 -3.68 -17.05
N TYR A 155 7.10 -2.80 -16.89
CA TYR A 155 6.98 -1.37 -17.14
C TYR A 155 8.36 -0.76 -17.35
N ASN A 156 8.41 0.40 -17.98
CA ASN A 156 9.61 1.23 -18.08
C ASN A 156 9.20 2.70 -18.06
N ASN A 157 10.06 3.61 -18.48
CA ASN A 157 9.75 5.04 -18.55
C ASN A 157 8.62 5.43 -19.54
N SER A 158 7.95 4.47 -20.19
CA SER A 158 6.70 4.64 -20.94
C SER A 158 5.47 4.70 -20.01
N PRO A 159 4.38 5.38 -20.38
CA PRO A 159 3.11 5.29 -19.64
C PRO A 159 2.47 3.88 -19.69
N ILE A 160 2.94 3.01 -20.59
CA ILE A 160 2.39 1.67 -20.79
C ILE A 160 3.03 0.69 -19.81
N ALA A 161 2.21 -0.20 -19.25
CA ALA A 161 2.64 -1.36 -18.49
C ALA A 161 1.83 -2.60 -18.91
N TRP A 162 2.35 -3.77 -18.61
CA TRP A 162 1.73 -5.05 -18.95
C TRP A 162 1.76 -5.98 -17.75
N ILE A 163 0.70 -6.76 -17.54
CA ILE A 163 0.76 -7.97 -16.74
C ILE A 163 1.14 -9.11 -17.68
N CYS A 164 2.14 -9.88 -17.28
CA CYS A 164 2.64 -11.00 -18.05
C CYS A 164 2.49 -12.27 -17.20
N SER A 165 1.73 -13.20 -17.74
CA SER A 165 1.52 -14.56 -17.24
C SER A 165 2.01 -15.50 -18.35
N GLU A 166 1.15 -16.39 -18.86
CA GLU A 166 1.33 -17.04 -20.16
C GLU A 166 1.39 -16.01 -21.31
N GLU A 167 0.35 -15.18 -21.45
CA GLU A 167 0.24 -14.15 -22.49
C GLU A 167 0.25 -12.73 -21.90
N PRO A 168 1.04 -11.78 -22.47
CA PRO A 168 1.04 -10.39 -22.02
C PRO A 168 -0.30 -9.69 -22.25
N ARG A 169 -0.84 -9.07 -21.20
CA ARG A 169 -2.01 -8.20 -21.28
C ARG A 169 -1.64 -6.79 -20.86
N ARG A 170 -2.01 -5.80 -21.68
CA ARG A 170 -1.80 -4.40 -21.37
C ARG A 170 -2.65 -3.98 -20.18
N LEU A 171 -2.06 -3.22 -19.26
CA LEU A 171 -2.79 -2.53 -18.20
C LEU A 171 -3.32 -1.20 -18.75
N GLU A 172 -4.57 -0.88 -18.47
CA GLU A 172 -5.19 0.39 -18.84
C GLU A 172 -4.57 1.54 -18.05
N LYS A 173 -4.20 1.28 -16.79
CA LYS A 173 -3.68 2.28 -15.86
C LYS A 173 -2.41 1.83 -15.17
N SER A 174 -1.41 2.69 -15.24
CA SER A 174 -0.24 2.69 -14.36
C SER A 174 0.07 4.14 -14.03
N ILE A 175 0.35 4.43 -12.76
CA ILE A 175 0.50 5.82 -12.30
C ILE A 175 1.95 5.98 -11.87
N ARG A 176 2.66 6.95 -12.44
CA ARG A 176 4.01 7.29 -11.96
C ARG A 176 3.87 8.04 -10.65
N GLY A 177 4.81 7.86 -9.73
CA GLY A 177 4.73 8.52 -8.43
C GLY A 177 4.65 10.05 -8.53
N ARG A 178 5.33 10.65 -9.52
CA ARG A 178 5.22 12.10 -9.79
C ARG A 178 3.81 12.56 -10.18
N ASP A 179 3.00 11.68 -10.79
CA ASP A 179 1.64 11.97 -11.23
C ASP A 179 0.59 11.48 -10.21
N PHE A 180 1.03 10.79 -9.14
CA PHE A 180 0.15 10.13 -8.17
C PHE A 180 -0.68 11.12 -7.37
N SER A 181 -0.06 12.26 -7.01
CA SER A 181 -0.71 13.29 -6.22
C SER A 181 -1.94 13.85 -6.94
N GLU A 182 -1.82 14.17 -8.22
CA GLU A 182 -2.91 14.72 -9.01
C GLU A 182 -4.05 13.71 -9.25
N GLN A 183 -3.70 12.43 -9.47
CA GLN A 183 -4.68 11.42 -9.87
C GLN A 183 -5.41 10.74 -8.70
N ILE A 184 -4.70 10.47 -7.61
CA ILE A 184 -5.24 9.64 -6.53
C ILE A 184 -5.68 10.50 -5.33
N ILE A 185 -4.95 11.57 -5.00
CA ILE A 185 -5.26 12.37 -3.81
C ILE A 185 -6.66 12.97 -3.90
N VAL A 186 -7.03 13.52 -5.05
CA VAL A 186 -8.35 14.14 -5.22
C VAL A 186 -9.45 13.13 -4.91
N THR A 187 -9.31 11.91 -5.44
CA THR A 187 -10.28 10.83 -5.26
C THR A 187 -10.28 10.31 -3.81
N THR A 188 -9.11 10.15 -3.19
CA THR A 188 -8.98 9.74 -1.79
C THR A 188 -9.57 10.81 -0.84
N ARG A 189 -9.39 12.10 -1.14
CA ARG A 189 -10.00 13.21 -0.37
C ARG A 189 -11.52 13.22 -0.45
N GLN A 190 -12.12 12.85 -1.58
CA GLN A 190 -13.58 12.72 -1.68
C GLN A 190 -14.15 11.62 -0.77
N LYS A 191 -13.32 10.62 -0.41
CA LYS A 191 -13.67 9.56 0.54
C LYS A 191 -13.32 9.91 1.99
N SER A 192 -12.79 11.11 2.22
CA SER A 192 -12.33 11.57 3.53
C SER A 192 -13.51 11.63 4.50
N ARG A 193 -13.27 11.13 5.71
CA ARG A 193 -14.25 11.07 6.80
C ARG A 193 -13.52 11.32 8.11
N ARG A 194 -14.25 11.72 9.15
CA ARG A 194 -13.67 11.97 10.48
C ARG A 194 -12.83 10.77 10.94
N VAL A 195 -11.62 11.02 11.40
CA VAL A 195 -10.73 9.98 11.93
C VAL A 195 -10.99 9.85 13.43
N ASP A 196 -11.89 8.93 13.78
CA ASP A 196 -12.27 8.60 15.16
C ASP A 196 -12.28 7.07 15.37
N GLU A 197 -12.77 6.60 16.51
CA GLU A 197 -12.80 5.16 16.78
C GLU A 197 -13.65 4.39 15.76
N SER A 198 -14.78 4.97 15.35
CA SER A 198 -15.68 4.35 14.36
C SER A 198 -15.03 4.21 12.99
N PHE A 199 -14.10 5.11 12.66
CA PHE A 199 -13.27 5.03 11.46
C PHE A 199 -12.45 3.73 11.46
N PHE A 200 -11.71 3.48 12.54
CA PHE A 200 -10.85 2.31 12.64
C PHE A 200 -11.64 1.03 12.85
N ASP A 201 -12.75 1.06 13.60
CA ASP A 201 -13.66 -0.08 13.73
C ASP A 201 -14.13 -0.57 12.35
N LYS A 202 -14.50 0.36 11.46
CA LYS A 202 -14.88 0.01 10.08
C LYS A 202 -13.73 -0.61 9.28
N LEU A 203 -12.48 -0.15 9.46
CA LEU A 203 -11.31 -0.74 8.80
C LEU A 203 -11.02 -2.16 9.30
N ILE A 204 -11.12 -2.35 10.62
CA ILE A 204 -10.94 -3.64 11.29
C ILE A 204 -12.03 -4.60 10.82
N ASP A 205 -13.30 -4.17 10.86
CA ASP A 205 -14.45 -4.95 10.39
C ASP A 205 -14.29 -5.36 8.94
N THR A 206 -13.90 -4.43 8.07
CA THR A 206 -13.69 -4.72 6.64
C THR A 206 -12.59 -5.76 6.46
N SER A 207 -11.46 -5.59 7.16
CA SER A 207 -10.34 -6.53 7.12
C SER A 207 -10.75 -7.93 7.58
N ILE A 208 -11.39 -8.05 8.74
CA ILE A 208 -11.84 -9.32 9.30
C ILE A 208 -12.84 -10.00 8.37
N ASN A 209 -13.84 -9.26 7.87
CA ASN A 209 -14.84 -9.81 6.94
C ASN A 209 -14.22 -10.35 5.65
N ILE A 210 -13.17 -9.71 5.13
CA ILE A 210 -12.44 -10.21 3.96
C ILE A 210 -11.70 -11.51 4.33
N LEU A 211 -11.00 -11.53 5.46
CA LEU A 211 -10.24 -12.69 5.90
C LEU A 211 -11.13 -13.89 6.21
N GLU A 212 -12.26 -13.71 6.88
CA GLU A 212 -13.23 -14.78 7.17
C GLU A 212 -13.78 -15.43 5.90
N LYS A 213 -14.05 -14.62 4.88
CA LYS A 213 -14.61 -15.11 3.61
C LYS A 213 -13.58 -15.77 2.70
N LYS A 214 -12.30 -15.47 2.85
CA LYS A 214 -11.26 -15.77 1.83
C LYS A 214 -10.09 -16.57 2.34
N THR A 215 -9.87 -16.61 3.64
CA THR A 215 -8.80 -17.39 4.25
C THR A 215 -9.47 -18.37 5.20
N MET A 216 -9.22 -19.67 5.06
CA MET A 216 -9.75 -20.69 5.98
C MET A 216 -9.09 -20.60 7.38
N ILE A 217 -8.71 -19.41 7.83
CA ILE A 217 -7.95 -19.14 9.05
C ILE A 217 -8.95 -18.82 10.19
N VAL A 218 -9.88 -19.73 10.42
CA VAL A 218 -10.98 -19.54 11.38
C VAL A 218 -10.45 -19.36 12.82
N ASP A 219 -9.39 -20.08 13.20
CA ASP A 219 -8.91 -20.09 14.58
C ASP A 219 -8.03 -18.88 14.94
N THR A 220 -7.22 -18.36 14.02
CA THR A 220 -6.50 -17.09 14.23
C THR A 220 -7.47 -15.91 14.24
N LEU A 221 -8.54 -15.96 13.45
CA LEU A 221 -9.58 -14.91 13.45
C LEU A 221 -10.38 -14.91 14.75
N LYS A 222 -10.62 -16.06 15.39
CA LYS A 222 -11.22 -16.10 16.74
C LYS A 222 -10.37 -15.35 17.78
N GLN A 223 -9.05 -15.57 17.79
CA GLN A 223 -8.15 -14.83 18.70
C GLN A 223 -8.11 -13.34 18.38
N THR A 224 -8.14 -12.99 17.08
CA THR A 224 -8.19 -11.61 16.60
C THR A 224 -9.48 -10.90 17.04
N SER A 225 -10.61 -11.60 16.99
CA SER A 225 -11.92 -11.12 17.45
C SER A 225 -12.00 -11.00 18.98
N VAL A 226 -11.29 -11.84 19.74
CA VAL A 226 -11.15 -11.68 21.20
C VAL A 226 -10.33 -10.42 21.50
N ARG A 227 -9.16 -10.28 20.86
CA ARG A 227 -8.30 -9.10 21.04
C ARG A 227 -8.99 -7.80 20.66
N ARG A 228 -9.88 -7.82 19.66
CA ARG A 228 -10.73 -6.68 19.32
C ARG A 228 -11.60 -6.21 20.49
N LYS A 229 -12.14 -7.13 21.29
CA LYS A 229 -13.02 -6.79 22.43
C LYS A 229 -12.27 -6.16 23.60
N GLU A 230 -10.95 -6.24 23.61
CA GLU A 230 -10.07 -5.69 24.64
C GLU A 230 -9.49 -4.32 24.23
N ILE A 231 -9.79 -3.85 23.01
CA ILE A 231 -9.29 -2.58 22.49
C ILE A 231 -10.35 -1.50 22.69
N ASP A 232 -10.02 -0.53 23.54
CA ASP A 232 -10.94 0.54 23.91
C ASP A 232 -10.47 1.92 23.41
N THR A 233 -9.17 2.13 23.17
CA THR A 233 -8.66 3.44 22.77
C THR A 233 -8.50 3.61 21.26
N LEU A 234 -8.57 4.86 20.79
CA LEU A 234 -8.29 5.22 19.39
C LEU A 234 -6.92 4.74 18.91
N SER A 235 -5.89 4.89 19.76
CA SER A 235 -4.51 4.50 19.44
C SER A 235 -4.38 3.00 19.24
N GLU A 236 -4.95 2.20 20.15
CA GLU A 236 -4.94 0.74 20.04
C GLU A 236 -5.71 0.25 18.80
N LYS A 237 -6.86 0.88 18.48
CA LYS A 237 -7.60 0.58 17.24
C LYS A 237 -6.77 0.87 15.99
N ALA A 238 -6.06 2.00 15.95
CA ALA A 238 -5.17 2.35 14.85
C ALA A 238 -4.01 1.35 14.70
N ILE A 239 -3.35 1.00 15.81
CA ILE A 239 -2.27 0.00 15.84
C ILE A 239 -2.78 -1.35 15.34
N PHE A 240 -3.97 -1.76 15.77
CA PHE A 240 -4.55 -3.04 15.38
C PHE A 240 -4.96 -3.07 13.91
N ALA A 241 -5.56 -1.99 13.39
CA ALA A 241 -5.84 -1.85 11.96
C ALA A 241 -4.55 -1.95 11.11
N ASN A 242 -3.47 -1.30 11.55
CA ASN A 242 -2.18 -1.41 10.86
C ASN A 242 -1.59 -2.83 10.98
N PHE A 243 -1.70 -3.47 12.15
CA PHE A 243 -1.28 -4.86 12.33
C PHE A 243 -1.99 -5.80 11.34
N LEU A 244 -3.31 -5.69 11.20
CA LEU A 244 -4.07 -6.51 10.23
C LEU A 244 -3.58 -6.27 8.79
N SER A 245 -3.35 -5.01 8.45
CA SER A 245 -2.85 -4.58 7.13
C SER A 245 -1.50 -5.22 6.81
N ARG A 246 -0.55 -5.19 7.75
CA ARG A 246 0.79 -5.73 7.56
C ARG A 246 0.81 -7.26 7.59
N ALA A 247 0.14 -7.86 8.59
CA ALA A 247 0.22 -9.29 8.83
C ALA A 247 -0.50 -10.12 7.76
N TYR A 248 -1.64 -9.64 7.24
CA TYR A 248 -2.47 -10.43 6.32
C TYR A 248 -2.46 -9.89 4.88
N PHE A 249 -2.46 -8.57 4.72
CA PHE A 249 -2.48 -7.95 3.39
C PHE A 249 -1.07 -7.62 2.87
N GLY A 250 -0.06 -7.60 3.74
CA GLY A 250 1.31 -7.19 3.39
C GLY A 250 1.40 -5.74 2.95
N CYS A 251 0.53 -4.88 3.50
CA CYS A 251 0.50 -3.46 3.22
C CYS A 251 0.84 -2.64 4.45
N GLU A 252 1.44 -1.47 4.22
CA GLU A 252 1.41 -0.38 5.19
C GLU A 252 0.10 0.41 5.02
N LEU A 253 -0.55 0.74 6.14
CA LEU A 253 -1.77 1.55 6.18
C LEU A 253 -1.42 3.03 6.43
N PHE A 254 -1.77 3.87 5.47
CA PHE A 254 -1.67 5.33 5.58
C PHE A 254 -3.07 5.93 5.74
N ILE A 255 -3.17 6.92 6.62
CA ILE A 255 -4.36 7.77 6.72
C ILE A 255 -4.06 9.08 6.02
N VAL A 256 -4.71 9.30 4.89
CA VAL A 256 -4.53 10.46 4.03
C VAL A 256 -5.62 11.47 4.35
N GLY A 257 -5.26 12.62 4.94
CA GLY A 257 -6.24 13.58 5.45
C GLY A 257 -5.88 15.05 5.30
N GLU A 258 -6.88 15.90 5.56
CA GLU A 258 -6.82 17.37 5.67
C GLU A 258 -7.32 17.83 7.03
#